data_AF-A0A1G2L1E6-F1
#
_entry.id   AF-A0A1G2L1E6-F1
#
_cell.length_a   1.000
_cell.length_b   1.000
_cell.length_c   1.000
_cell.angle_alpha   90.00
_cell.angle_beta   90.00
_cell.angle_gamma   90.00
#
_symmetry.space_group_name_H-M   'P 1'
#
loop_
_entity.id
_entity.type
_entity.pdbx_description
1 polymer ?
#
loop_
_entity_poly.entity_id
_entity_poly.type
_entity_poly.pdbx_seq_one_letter_code
_entity_poly.pdbx_strand_id
1 'polypeptide(L)'
;MTWKKLFKTFKGFFEGHMRFLVCGESENQECNGKGSLVSLKCGHKNFSEFIQNHSLDILYSLFAFITHAYFVVILVSFFLQSYIPHSTIRLADSLSDPYLGIIGIYLVLKEVRIRTGTSRSYRVLGEVFVVAWVLLLFTSTVLTFVSESYHVDDVYKLIVTNSLASVIIRIGTLFKY
;
A
#
# COMPACT_ATOMS: atom_id res chain seq x y z
N MET A 1 -21.83 -12.97 2.40
CA MET A 1 -21.25 -12.05 1.39
C MET A 1 -20.10 -12.79 0.69
N THR A 2 -20.24 -13.13 -0.59
CA THR A 2 -19.33 -14.07 -1.28
C THR A 2 -17.98 -13.43 -1.64
N TRP A 3 -16.86 -14.13 -1.38
CA TRP A 3 -15.46 -13.73 -1.69
C TRP A 3 -15.26 -13.17 -3.10
N LYS A 4 -16.02 -13.66 -4.09
CA LYS A 4 -16.00 -13.14 -5.47
C LYS A 4 -16.36 -11.66 -5.59
N LYS A 5 -17.22 -11.11 -4.72
CA LYS A 5 -17.57 -9.68 -4.73
C LYS A 5 -16.43 -8.82 -4.18
N LEU A 6 -15.78 -9.26 -3.10
CA LEU A 6 -14.64 -8.59 -2.48
C LEU A 6 -13.45 -8.51 -3.46
N PHE A 7 -13.17 -9.61 -4.17
CA PHE A 7 -12.11 -9.65 -5.18
C PHE A 7 -12.42 -8.75 -6.39
N LYS A 8 -13.70 -8.60 -6.77
CA LYS A 8 -14.11 -7.69 -7.86
C LYS A 8 -13.91 -6.22 -7.50
N THR A 9 -14.19 -5.83 -6.26
CA THR A 9 -13.93 -4.47 -5.76
C THR A 9 -12.44 -4.18 -5.69
N PHE A 10 -11.63 -5.15 -5.23
CA PHE A 10 -10.16 -5.06 -5.24
C PHE A 10 -9.58 -4.98 -6.66
N LYS A 11 -10.13 -5.75 -7.61
CA LYS A 11 -9.71 -5.71 -9.02
C LYS A 11 -10.02 -4.35 -9.65
N GLY A 12 -11.19 -3.77 -9.38
CA GLY A 12 -11.55 -2.42 -9.85
C GLY A 12 -10.65 -1.32 -9.27
N PHE A 13 -10.21 -1.45 -8.03
CA PHE A 13 -9.21 -0.57 -7.40
C PHE A 13 -7.84 -0.66 -8.11
N PHE A 14 -7.44 -1.87 -8.52
CA PHE A 14 -6.19 -2.14 -9.24
C PHE A 14 -6.21 -1.66 -10.70
N GLU A 15 -7.34 -1.84 -11.41
CA GLU A 15 -7.51 -1.43 -12.81
C GLU A 15 -7.50 0.10 -12.98
N GLY A 16 -7.95 0.86 -11.97
CA GLY A 16 -7.80 2.32 -11.95
C GLY A 16 -6.34 2.76 -11.76
N HIS A 17 -5.55 2.00 -11.00
CA HIS A 17 -4.14 2.30 -10.74
C HIS A 17 -3.23 1.92 -11.92
N MET A 18 -3.55 0.84 -12.66
CA MET A 18 -2.81 0.45 -13.87
C MET A 18 -3.05 1.38 -15.06
N ARG A 19 -4.20 2.06 -15.16
CA ARG A 19 -4.40 3.03 -16.26
C ARG A 19 -3.44 4.21 -16.23
N PHE A 20 -2.81 4.49 -15.09
CA PHE A 20 -1.78 5.54 -14.98
C PHE A 20 -0.43 5.12 -15.56
N LEU A 21 -0.16 3.82 -15.74
CA LEU A 21 1.05 3.34 -16.43
C LEU A 21 0.96 3.45 -17.96
N VAL A 22 -0.20 3.85 -18.50
CA VAL A 22 -0.48 3.82 -19.95
C VAL A 22 -0.53 5.20 -20.60
N CYS A 23 -0.32 6.30 -19.85
CA CYS A 23 -0.25 7.63 -20.45
C CYS A 23 1.18 8.07 -20.69
N GLY A 24 1.66 7.79 -21.90
CA GLY A 24 2.94 8.27 -22.41
C GLY A 24 3.17 7.81 -23.85
N GLU A 25 2.13 7.88 -24.68
CA GLU A 25 2.26 7.82 -26.14
C GLU A 25 2.99 9.10 -26.56
N SER A 26 4.33 9.07 -26.49
CA SER A 26 5.18 10.09 -27.12
C SER A 26 5.51 9.62 -28.52
N GLU A 27 4.98 10.39 -29.47
CA GLU A 27 5.19 10.34 -30.90
C GLU A 27 6.65 10.21 -31.34
N ASN A 28 6.81 9.49 -32.46
CA ASN A 28 7.84 9.67 -33.48
C ASN A 28 9.31 9.69 -33.04
N GLN A 29 9.93 8.51 -33.07
CA GLN A 29 11.36 8.42 -33.38
C GLN A 29 11.64 7.25 -34.32
N GLU A 30 11.76 7.56 -35.62
CA GLU A 30 12.27 6.65 -36.65
C GLU A 30 13.69 6.19 -36.27
N CYS A 31 13.81 5.02 -35.63
CA CYS A 31 15.07 4.32 -35.49
C CYS A 31 15.38 3.56 -36.78
N ASN A 32 15.81 4.27 -37.82
CA ASN A 32 16.29 3.65 -39.05
C ASN A 32 17.74 3.18 -38.85
N GLY A 33 17.91 1.90 -38.47
CA GLY A 33 19.22 1.30 -38.30
C GLY A 33 19.14 -0.18 -37.95
N LYS A 34 19.31 -1.05 -38.95
CA LYS A 34 19.39 -2.52 -38.80
C LYS A 34 20.55 -2.90 -37.88
N GLY A 35 20.25 -3.18 -36.62
CA GLY A 35 21.22 -3.78 -35.69
C GLY A 35 20.61 -4.05 -34.31
N SER A 36 20.46 -5.33 -33.94
CA SER A 36 19.90 -5.81 -32.67
C SER A 36 20.56 -5.19 -31.42
N LEU A 37 21.82 -4.74 -31.52
CA LEU A 37 22.56 -4.09 -30.43
C LEU A 37 22.21 -2.60 -30.23
N VAL A 38 21.65 -1.90 -31.23
CA VAL A 38 21.27 -0.48 -31.10
C VAL A 38 19.94 -0.34 -30.36
N SER A 39 19.03 -1.30 -30.51
CA SER A 39 17.73 -1.30 -29.82
C SER A 39 17.85 -1.44 -28.29
N LEU A 40 18.85 -2.19 -27.81
CA LEU A 40 19.13 -2.35 -26.37
C LEU A 40 19.71 -1.08 -25.74
N LYS A 41 20.57 -0.36 -26.49
CA LYS A 41 21.18 0.90 -26.02
C LYS A 41 20.22 2.07 -26.03
N CYS A 42 19.33 2.14 -27.03
CA CYS A 42 18.30 3.18 -27.11
C CYS A 42 17.18 2.94 -26.06
N GLY A 43 16.79 1.68 -25.85
CA GLY A 43 15.86 1.32 -24.79
C GLY A 43 16.37 1.67 -23.39
N HIS A 44 17.66 1.49 -23.11
CA HIS A 44 18.20 1.76 -21.77
C HIS A 44 18.28 3.25 -21.41
N LYS A 45 18.61 4.11 -22.39
CA LYS A 45 18.66 5.57 -22.16
C LYS A 45 17.27 6.15 -21.90
N ASN A 46 16.29 5.75 -22.72
CA ASN A 46 14.90 6.16 -22.54
C ASN A 46 14.29 5.59 -21.25
N PHE A 47 14.70 4.37 -20.83
CA PHE A 47 14.26 3.78 -19.57
C PHE A 47 14.82 4.49 -18.33
N SER A 48 16.07 4.95 -18.37
CA SER A 48 16.65 5.72 -17.25
C SER A 48 15.99 7.09 -17.08
N GLU A 49 15.69 7.78 -18.19
CA GLU A 49 14.98 9.07 -18.16
C GLU A 49 13.52 8.89 -17.72
N PHE A 50 12.87 7.82 -18.18
CA PHE A 50 11.53 7.43 -17.73
C PHE A 50 11.51 7.10 -16.23
N ILE A 51 12.46 6.30 -15.75
CA ILE A 51 12.58 6.01 -14.31
C ILE A 51 12.85 7.28 -13.53
N GLN A 52 13.71 8.19 -13.99
CA GLN A 52 13.94 9.43 -13.23
C GLN A 52 12.66 10.27 -13.12
N ASN A 53 11.93 10.43 -14.23
CA ASN A 53 10.72 11.24 -14.26
C ASN A 53 9.50 10.56 -13.59
N HIS A 54 9.47 9.24 -13.46
CA HIS A 54 8.35 8.48 -12.86
C HIS A 54 8.73 7.67 -11.62
N SER A 55 9.96 7.82 -11.12
CA SER A 55 10.48 7.06 -9.97
C SER A 55 9.59 7.22 -8.75
N LEU A 56 9.15 8.44 -8.46
CA LEU A 56 8.27 8.74 -7.34
C LEU A 56 6.87 8.14 -7.50
N ASP A 57 6.37 8.02 -8.74
CA ASP A 57 5.09 7.38 -9.04
C ASP A 57 5.16 5.86 -8.87
N ILE A 58 6.20 5.25 -9.41
CA ILE A 58 6.44 3.81 -9.28
C ILE A 58 6.65 3.45 -7.81
N LEU A 59 7.47 4.23 -7.09
CA LEU A 59 7.74 4.01 -5.67
C LEU A 59 6.48 4.18 -4.82
N TYR A 60 5.70 5.22 -5.07
CA TYR A 60 4.42 5.43 -4.41
C TYR A 60 3.45 4.25 -4.66
N SER A 61 3.32 3.80 -5.91
CA SER A 61 2.47 2.67 -6.26
C SER A 61 2.92 1.36 -5.60
N LEU A 62 4.23 1.12 -5.53
CA LEU A 62 4.81 -0.06 -4.89
C LEU A 62 4.52 -0.05 -3.38
N PHE A 63 4.75 1.08 -2.70
CA PHE A 63 4.47 1.19 -1.28
C PHE A 63 2.98 1.16 -0.97
N ALA A 64 2.14 1.73 -1.84
CA ALA A 64 0.69 1.58 -1.75
C ALA A 64 0.30 0.09 -1.82
N PHE A 65 0.87 -0.66 -2.76
CA PHE A 65 0.59 -2.08 -2.90
C PHE A 65 1.01 -2.87 -1.65
N ILE A 66 2.25 -2.71 -1.19
CA ILE A 66 2.77 -3.41 -0.02
C ILE A 66 1.92 -3.08 1.22
N THR A 67 1.57 -1.80 1.41
CA THR A 67 0.81 -1.38 2.59
C THR A 67 -0.59 -2.01 2.64
N HIS A 68 -1.29 -2.04 1.50
CA HIS A 68 -2.61 -2.64 1.43
C HIS A 68 -2.56 -4.17 1.50
N ALA A 69 -1.57 -4.80 0.86
CA ALA A 69 -1.39 -6.25 0.94
C ALA A 69 -1.15 -6.69 2.38
N TYR A 70 -0.28 -6.00 3.12
CA TYR A 70 -0.03 -6.28 4.53
C TYR A 70 -1.28 -6.08 5.39
N PHE A 71 -2.04 -4.99 5.18
CA PHE A 71 -3.31 -4.78 5.89
C PHE A 71 -4.28 -5.95 5.68
N VAL A 72 -4.41 -6.44 4.44
CA VAL A 72 -5.26 -7.61 4.14
C VAL A 72 -4.76 -8.86 4.86
N VAL A 73 -3.44 -9.10 4.89
CA VAL A 73 -2.85 -10.24 5.61
C VAL A 73 -3.18 -10.18 7.09
N ILE A 74 -3.03 -9.02 7.74
CA ILE A 74 -3.37 -8.84 9.16
C ILE A 74 -4.87 -9.04 9.40
N LEU A 75 -5.72 -8.46 8.55
CA LEU A 75 -7.17 -8.59 8.66
C LEU A 75 -7.62 -10.05 8.54
N VAL A 76 -7.10 -10.78 7.55
CA VAL A 76 -7.35 -12.22 7.38
C VAL A 76 -6.81 -13.02 8.57
N SER A 77 -5.61 -12.67 9.05
CA SER A 77 -4.97 -13.33 10.20
C SER A 77 -5.79 -13.20 11.47
N PHE A 78 -6.41 -12.04 11.68
CA PHE A 78 -7.28 -11.79 12.82
C PHE A 78 -8.57 -12.61 12.76
N PHE A 79 -9.29 -12.59 11.63
CA PHE A 79 -10.58 -13.30 11.53
C PHE A 79 -10.46 -14.82 11.35
N LEU A 80 -9.32 -15.32 10.85
CA LEU A 80 -9.08 -16.75 10.61
C LEU A 80 -8.00 -17.31 11.55
N GLN A 81 -7.80 -16.70 12.71
CA GLN A 81 -6.75 -17.08 13.65
C GLN A 81 -6.74 -18.59 13.99
N SER A 82 -7.91 -19.23 14.10
CA SER A 82 -8.02 -20.67 14.39
C SER A 82 -7.56 -21.60 13.26
N TYR A 83 -7.47 -21.11 12.02
CA TYR A 83 -7.11 -21.91 10.83
C TYR A 83 -5.69 -21.61 10.33
N ILE A 84 -5.06 -20.57 10.85
CA ILE A 84 -3.80 -20.05 10.34
C ILE A 84 -2.64 -20.62 11.16
N PRO A 85 -1.59 -21.17 10.51
CA PRO A 85 -0.46 -21.73 11.23
C PRO A 85 0.32 -20.64 11.99
N HIS A 86 0.89 -20.98 13.14
CA HIS A 86 1.71 -20.04 13.92
C HIS A 86 2.90 -19.44 13.15
N SER A 87 3.41 -20.14 12.12
CA SER A 87 4.53 -19.67 11.29
C SER A 87 4.19 -18.41 10.51
N THR A 88 2.96 -18.26 10.01
CA THR A 88 2.55 -17.06 9.26
C THR A 88 2.39 -15.85 10.17
N ILE A 89 1.99 -16.05 11.43
CA ILE A 89 1.91 -14.98 12.43
C ILE A 89 3.30 -14.44 12.74
N ARG A 90 4.29 -15.32 12.96
CA ARG A 90 5.69 -14.92 13.17
C ARG A 90 6.29 -14.19 11.97
N LEU A 91 5.90 -14.58 10.76
CA LEU A 91 6.35 -13.90 9.54
C LEU A 91 5.70 -12.52 9.39
N ALA A 92 4.43 -12.37 9.77
CA ALA A 92 3.79 -11.06 9.84
C ALA A 92 4.46 -10.17 10.90
N ASP A 93 4.81 -10.73 12.06
CA ASP A 93 5.49 -10.02 13.13
C ASP A 93 6.88 -9.54 12.71
N SER A 94 7.68 -10.37 12.04
CA SER A 94 9.00 -9.96 11.52
C SER A 94 8.91 -8.92 10.39
N LEU A 95 7.80 -8.89 9.66
CA LEU A 95 7.53 -7.87 8.64
C LEU A 95 6.97 -6.57 9.23
N SER A 96 6.59 -6.54 10.50
CA SER A 96 5.94 -5.37 11.10
C SER A 96 6.87 -4.16 11.19
N ASP A 97 8.13 -4.37 11.59
CA ASP A 97 9.16 -3.32 11.66
C ASP A 97 9.45 -2.67 10.29
N PRO A 98 9.79 -3.43 9.23
CA PRO A 98 9.99 -2.83 7.90
C PRO A 98 8.70 -2.24 7.34
N TYR A 99 7.54 -2.82 7.66
CA TYR A 99 6.24 -2.27 7.28
C TYR A 99 6.00 -0.88 7.88
N LEU A 100 6.36 -0.66 9.15
CA LEU A 100 6.26 0.66 9.80
C LEU A 100 7.16 1.72 9.13
N GLY A 101 8.30 1.31 8.58
CA GLY A 101 9.11 2.18 7.72
C GLY A 101 8.38 2.53 6.41
N ILE A 102 7.84 1.51 5.73
CA ILE A 102 7.16 1.65 4.44
C ILE A 102 5.89 2.51 4.56
N ILE A 103 5.06 2.30 5.58
CA ILE A 103 3.84 3.10 5.81
C ILE A 103 4.19 4.57 6.09
N GLY A 104 5.27 4.83 6.82
CA GLY A 104 5.76 6.18 7.08
C GLY A 104 6.16 6.89 5.79
N ILE A 105 7.00 6.24 4.97
CA ILE A 105 7.45 6.80 3.68
C ILE A 105 6.26 6.98 2.74
N TYR A 106 5.35 6.00 2.67
CA TYR A 106 4.13 6.08 1.86
C TYR A 106 3.28 7.29 2.21
N LEU A 107 3.01 7.52 3.51
CA LEU A 107 2.20 8.65 3.97
C LEU A 107 2.89 9.99 3.69
N VAL A 108 4.23 10.07 3.84
CA VAL A 108 5.00 11.27 3.49
C VAL A 108 4.95 11.55 1.98
N LEU A 109 5.21 10.54 1.13
CA LEU A 109 5.13 10.68 -0.32
C LEU A 109 3.72 11.09 -0.78
N LYS A 110 2.70 10.53 -0.14
CA LYS A 110 1.30 10.91 -0.38
C LYS A 110 1.08 12.39 -0.09
N GLU A 111 1.54 12.86 1.07
CA GLU A 111 1.36 14.25 1.49
C GLU A 111 2.10 15.22 0.55
N VAL A 112 3.33 14.88 0.13
CA VAL A 112 4.07 15.63 -0.89
C VAL A 112 3.27 15.73 -2.18
N ARG A 113 2.72 14.61 -2.69
CA ARG A 113 1.94 14.59 -3.93
C ARG A 113 0.64 15.40 -3.85
N ILE A 114 -0.01 15.43 -2.68
CA ILE A 114 -1.19 16.28 -2.46
C ILE A 114 -0.80 17.75 -2.57
N ARG A 115 0.35 18.15 -2.01
CA ARG A 115 0.84 19.54 -2.04
C ARG A 115 1.30 19.98 -3.43
N THR A 116 1.91 19.09 -4.21
CA THR A 116 2.31 19.37 -5.60
C THR A 116 1.10 19.47 -6.55
N GLY A 117 -0.13 19.27 -6.07
CA GLY A 117 -1.36 19.48 -6.84
C GLY A 117 -1.68 18.37 -7.84
N THR A 118 -0.82 17.35 -7.95
CA THR A 118 -0.93 16.24 -8.91
C THR A 118 -2.11 15.31 -8.62
N SER A 119 -2.76 15.41 -7.46
CA SER A 119 -3.74 14.39 -7.03
C SER A 119 -4.72 14.86 -5.95
N ARG A 120 -5.73 15.65 -6.36
CA ARG A 120 -6.85 16.06 -5.47
C ARG A 120 -7.74 14.88 -5.06
N SER A 121 -7.95 13.91 -5.96
CA SER A 121 -8.80 12.72 -5.73
C SER A 121 -8.25 11.77 -4.65
N TYR A 122 -6.94 11.78 -4.40
CA TYR A 122 -6.27 10.81 -3.53
C TYR A 122 -6.23 11.24 -2.06
N ARG A 123 -6.72 12.45 -1.75
CA ARG A 123 -6.85 12.91 -0.37
C ARG A 123 -7.73 11.96 0.44
N VAL A 124 -8.89 11.61 -0.13
CA VAL A 124 -9.92 10.72 0.46
C VAL A 124 -9.37 9.30 0.71
N LEU A 125 -8.58 8.74 -0.21
CA LEU A 125 -8.14 7.34 -0.11
C LEU A 125 -7.23 7.05 1.09
N GLY A 126 -6.36 7.97 1.49
CA GLY A 126 -5.56 7.74 2.70
C GLY A 126 -6.30 8.08 4.00
N GLU A 127 -7.39 8.84 3.94
CA GLU A 127 -8.31 8.93 5.09
C GLU A 127 -9.01 7.59 5.29
N VAL A 128 -9.48 6.97 4.20
CA VAL A 128 -10.06 5.62 4.24
C VAL A 128 -9.09 4.60 4.83
N PHE A 129 -7.80 4.68 4.50
CA PHE A 129 -6.81 3.73 5.03
C PHE A 129 -6.59 3.88 6.55
N VAL A 130 -6.42 5.10 7.06
CA VAL A 130 -6.29 5.32 8.51
C VAL A 130 -7.58 4.94 9.23
N VAL A 131 -8.74 5.30 8.66
CA VAL A 131 -10.05 4.91 9.19
C VAL A 131 -10.20 3.38 9.20
N ALA A 132 -9.72 2.67 8.18
CA ALA A 132 -9.76 1.21 8.15
C ALA A 132 -8.92 0.59 9.27
N TRP A 133 -7.72 1.12 9.56
CA TRP A 133 -6.92 0.71 10.71
C TRP A 133 -7.58 1.02 12.05
N VAL A 134 -8.23 2.18 12.19
CA VAL A 134 -8.96 2.54 13.41
C VAL A 134 -10.19 1.66 13.61
N LEU A 135 -10.93 1.35 12.54
CA LEU A 135 -12.06 0.41 12.58
C LEU A 135 -11.59 -1.00 12.92
N LEU A 136 -10.46 -1.45 12.36
CA LEU A 136 -9.88 -2.74 12.70
C LEU A 136 -9.44 -2.79 14.17
N LEU A 137 -8.83 -1.72 14.68
CA LEU A 137 -8.51 -1.59 16.10
C LEU A 137 -9.77 -1.71 16.95
N PHE A 138 -10.79 -0.90 16.67
CA PHE A 138 -12.02 -0.88 17.43
C PHE A 138 -12.73 -2.24 17.43
N THR A 139 -12.87 -2.86 16.25
CA THR A 139 -13.47 -4.19 16.12
C THR A 139 -12.65 -5.24 16.85
N SER A 140 -11.32 -5.21 16.75
CA SER A 140 -10.46 -6.15 17.46
C SER A 140 -10.59 -6.02 18.98
N THR A 141 -10.58 -4.80 19.52
CA THR A 141 -10.76 -4.55 20.95
C THR A 141 -12.13 -5.04 21.43
N VAL A 142 -13.22 -4.73 20.70
CA VAL A 142 -14.56 -5.22 21.06
C VAL A 142 -14.62 -6.75 21.05
N LEU A 143 -14.06 -7.40 20.04
CA LEU A 143 -14.05 -8.86 19.95
C LEU A 143 -13.23 -9.51 21.08
N THR A 144 -12.05 -8.97 21.40
CA THR A 144 -11.22 -9.42 22.51
C THR A 144 -11.93 -9.26 23.87
N PHE A 145 -12.73 -8.21 24.06
CA PHE A 145 -13.49 -8.02 25.31
C PHE A 145 -14.72 -8.92 25.42
N VAL A 146 -15.41 -9.20 24.30
CA VAL A 146 -16.67 -9.96 24.30
C VAL A 146 -16.44 -11.47 24.20
N SER A 147 -15.32 -11.89 23.60
CA SER A 147 -15.07 -13.29 23.28
C SER A 147 -13.84 -13.82 24.00
N GLU A 148 -14.05 -14.78 24.90
CA GLU A 148 -12.96 -15.49 25.59
C GLU A 148 -12.04 -16.23 24.60
N SER A 149 -12.47 -16.51 23.36
CA SER A 149 -11.61 -17.15 22.36
C SER A 149 -10.59 -16.23 21.71
N TYR A 150 -10.74 -14.90 21.86
CA TYR A 150 -9.80 -13.90 21.34
C TYR A 150 -8.98 -13.36 22.50
N HIS A 151 -7.87 -14.03 22.85
CA HIS A 151 -6.95 -13.54 23.86
C HIS A 151 -6.07 -12.40 23.32
N VAL A 152 -5.29 -11.77 24.20
CA VAL A 152 -4.27 -10.76 23.85
C VAL A 152 -3.11 -11.47 23.13
N ASP A 153 -3.36 -11.85 21.88
CA ASP A 153 -2.43 -12.60 21.05
C ASP A 153 -1.50 -11.67 20.25
N ASP A 154 -0.43 -12.25 19.69
CA ASP A 154 0.56 -11.53 18.87
C ASP A 154 -0.09 -10.73 17.72
N VAL A 155 -1.19 -11.24 17.15
CA VAL A 155 -1.96 -10.55 16.10
C VAL A 155 -2.64 -9.29 16.62
N TYR A 156 -3.21 -9.33 17.83
CA TYR A 156 -3.82 -8.15 18.44
C TYR A 156 -2.75 -7.07 18.71
N LYS A 157 -1.58 -7.46 19.22
CA LYS A 157 -0.45 -6.54 19.41
C LYS A 157 -0.04 -5.89 18.08
N LEU A 158 0.00 -6.66 16.99
CA LEU A 158 0.28 -6.12 15.65
C LEU A 158 -0.78 -5.11 15.19
N ILE A 159 -2.07 -5.39 15.42
CA ILE A 159 -3.15 -4.45 15.09
C ILE A 159 -2.99 -3.16 15.89
N VAL A 160 -2.80 -3.26 17.21
CA VAL A 160 -2.62 -2.09 18.08
C VAL A 160 -1.45 -1.22 17.64
N THR A 161 -0.27 -1.81 17.45
CA THR A 161 0.94 -1.07 17.05
C THR A 161 0.76 -0.40 15.70
N ASN A 162 0.25 -1.11 14.69
CA ASN A 162 0.08 -0.57 13.34
C ASN A 162 -1.01 0.51 13.28
N SER A 163 -2.12 0.33 13.99
CA SER A 163 -3.18 1.33 14.06
C SER A 163 -2.70 2.60 14.76
N LEU A 164 -2.05 2.47 15.92
CA LEU A 164 -1.49 3.62 16.64
C LEU A 164 -0.43 4.35 15.81
N ALA A 165 0.49 3.62 15.18
CA ALA A 165 1.48 4.22 14.29
C ALA A 165 0.82 4.97 13.14
N SER A 166 -0.20 4.39 12.49
CA SER A 166 -0.91 5.05 11.40
C SER A 166 -1.57 6.38 11.83
N VAL A 167 -2.15 6.40 13.04
CA VAL A 167 -2.77 7.59 13.62
C VAL A 167 -1.72 8.64 13.99
N ILE A 168 -0.64 8.24 14.66
CA ILE A 168 0.46 9.14 15.04
C ILE A 168 1.09 9.77 13.80
N ILE A 169 1.39 8.97 12.77
CA ILE A 169 1.96 9.48 11.52
C ILE A 169 0.97 10.45 10.86
N ARG A 170 -0.31 10.11 10.82
CA ARG A 170 -1.34 11.01 10.26
C ARG A 170 -1.38 12.34 11.00
N ILE A 171 -1.44 12.31 12.33
CA ILE A 171 -1.39 13.49 13.19
C ILE A 171 -0.12 14.30 12.91
N GLY A 172 1.06 13.65 12.90
CA GLY A 172 2.33 14.31 12.61
C GLY A 172 2.40 14.96 11.23
N THR A 173 1.81 14.33 10.20
CA THR A 173 1.71 14.93 8.85
C THR A 173 0.76 16.13 8.79
N LEU A 174 -0.27 16.16 9.65
CA LEU A 174 -1.19 17.29 9.77
C LEU A 174 -0.57 18.47 10.54
N PHE A 175 0.16 18.20 11.62
CA PHE A 175 0.77 19.20 12.53
C PHE A 175 2.11 19.78 12.06
N LYS A 176 2.70 19.32 10.96
CA LYS A 176 3.90 19.98 10.37
C LYS A 176 3.54 21.30 9.64
N TYR A 177 2.47 21.94 10.10
CA TYR A 177 1.87 23.21 9.73
C TYR A 177 1.35 23.88 11.01
#